data_AF-A0A535PM55-F1
#
_entry.id   AF-A0A535PM55-F1
#
_cell.length_a   1.000
_cell.length_b   1.000
_cell.length_c   1.000
_cell.angle_alpha   90.00
_cell.angle_beta   90.00
_cell.angle_gamma   90.00
#
_symmetry.space_group_name_H-M   'P 1'
#
loop_
_entity.id
_entity.type
_entity.pdbx_description
1 polymer ?
#
loop_
_entity_poly.entity_id
_entity_poly.type
_entity_poly.pdbx_seq_one_letter_code
_entity_poly.pdbx_strand_id
1 'polypeptide(L)'
;MRRVLHYRLYGLPGERLERVHAQFEALAAARSWRCEPPWVASSRSRSLFEMEYFRHLKNEDVADSTAAGFIKMAGDETDALIIAIFMRDLSAEYGIKTTLKDDDHPLAKLRRLEFDHGRLPSGQSLEEVLAKRPVIKRVRGERILFYPPTFRLHSQSPPSPEWAYALFGIRAYAPTLLEAEQEALKILRGFGHLAG
;
A
#
# COMPACT_ATOMS: atom_id res chain seq x y z
N MET A 1 -4.00 20.76 5.57
CA MET A 1 -3.26 20.56 4.30
C MET A 1 -3.45 19.10 3.89
N ARG A 2 -3.81 18.80 2.63
CA ARG A 2 -3.94 17.40 2.18
C ARG A 2 -2.54 16.88 1.88
N ARG A 3 -2.15 15.75 2.51
CA ARG A 3 -0.85 15.09 2.30
C ARG A 3 -0.75 14.60 0.86
N VAL A 4 0.46 14.61 0.30
CA VAL A 4 0.72 14.12 -1.06
C VAL A 4 1.77 13.03 -0.99
N LEU A 5 1.46 11.88 -1.57
CA LEU A 5 2.38 10.76 -1.71
C LEU A 5 2.91 10.75 -3.14
N HIS A 6 4.17 11.12 -3.31
CA HIS A 6 4.89 11.05 -4.57
C HIS A 6 5.49 9.67 -4.76
N TYR A 7 5.51 9.17 -6.00
CA TYR A 7 6.20 7.94 -6.35
C TYR A 7 7.01 8.08 -7.63
N ARG A 8 8.09 7.31 -7.71
CA ARG A 8 9.04 7.33 -8.83
C ARG A 8 9.53 5.92 -9.15
N LEU A 9 9.80 5.71 -10.43
CA LEU A 9 10.37 4.47 -10.99
C LEU A 9 11.70 4.81 -11.66
N TYR A 10 12.70 3.97 -11.47
CA TYR A 10 14.07 4.17 -11.97
C TYR A 10 14.53 2.96 -12.76
N GLY A 11 15.25 3.16 -13.86
CA GLY A 11 15.81 2.06 -14.65
C GLY A 11 14.79 1.21 -15.42
N LEU A 12 13.54 1.66 -15.56
CA LEU A 12 12.56 0.97 -16.40
C LEU A 12 12.90 1.15 -17.90
N PRO A 13 13.02 0.06 -18.68
CA PRO A 13 13.24 0.15 -20.13
C PRO A 13 12.09 0.86 -20.84
N GLY A 14 12.42 1.69 -21.83
CA GLY A 14 11.42 2.50 -22.55
C GLY A 14 10.32 1.70 -23.26
N GLU A 15 10.59 0.44 -23.62
CA GLU A 15 9.62 -0.51 -24.19
C GLU A 15 8.54 -0.96 -23.18
N ARG A 16 8.81 -0.87 -21.87
CA ARG A 16 7.87 -1.28 -20.81
C ARG A 16 6.98 -0.14 -20.32
N LEU A 17 7.26 1.10 -20.74
CA LEU A 17 6.51 2.28 -20.30
C LEU A 17 5.02 2.18 -20.64
N GLU A 18 4.66 1.73 -21.84
CA GLU A 18 3.24 1.59 -22.22
C GLU A 18 2.51 0.57 -21.33
N ARG A 19 3.19 -0.52 -20.96
CA ARG A 19 2.64 -1.53 -20.04
C ARG A 19 2.46 -0.95 -18.64
N VAL A 20 3.41 -0.17 -18.13
CA VAL A 20 3.29 0.48 -16.82
C VAL A 20 2.12 1.47 -16.81
N HIS A 21 1.93 2.26 -17.88
CA HIS A 21 0.75 3.13 -18.03
C HIS A 21 -0.54 2.32 -17.92
N ALA A 22 -0.66 1.21 -18.66
CA ALA A 22 -1.83 0.34 -18.56
C ALA A 22 -2.02 -0.28 -17.16
N GLN A 23 -0.94 -0.61 -16.43
CA GLN A 23 -1.02 -1.10 -15.05
C GLN A 23 -1.55 -0.02 -14.09
N PHE A 24 -1.15 1.24 -14.27
CA PHE A 24 -1.70 2.36 -13.51
C PHE A 24 -3.18 2.61 -13.82
N GLU A 25 -3.58 2.54 -15.09
CA GLU A 25 -4.98 2.64 -15.50
C GLU A 25 -5.83 1.51 -14.90
N ALA A 26 -5.33 0.28 -14.94
CA ALA A 26 -6.00 -0.87 -14.32
C ALA A 26 -6.14 -0.69 -12.80
N LEU A 27 -5.10 -0.22 -12.12
CA LEU A 27 -5.15 0.08 -10.68
C LEU A 27 -6.16 1.21 -10.36
N ALA A 28 -6.18 2.26 -11.18
CA ALA A 28 -7.14 3.35 -11.08
C ALA A 28 -8.59 2.86 -11.21
N ALA A 29 -8.85 1.96 -12.16
CA ALA A 29 -10.19 1.41 -12.43
C ALA A 29 -10.62 0.32 -11.44
N ALA A 30 -9.68 -0.38 -10.79
CA ALA A 30 -9.98 -1.52 -9.92
C ALA A 30 -10.77 -1.15 -8.65
N ARG A 31 -10.76 0.12 -8.24
CA ARG A 31 -11.46 0.59 -7.04
C ARG A 31 -11.74 2.09 -7.06
N SER A 32 -12.61 2.53 -6.16
CA SER A 32 -12.77 3.95 -5.86
C SER A 32 -11.61 4.49 -5.01
N TRP A 33 -11.16 5.70 -5.35
CA TRP A 33 -10.12 6.43 -4.62
C TRP A 33 -10.76 7.57 -3.84
N ARG A 34 -10.21 7.90 -2.66
CA ARG A 34 -10.79 8.95 -1.82
C ARG A 34 -10.63 10.36 -2.39
N CYS A 35 -9.58 10.55 -3.17
CA CYS A 35 -9.32 11.77 -3.94
C CYS A 35 -9.34 11.42 -5.44
N GLU A 36 -8.25 11.70 -6.12
CA GLU A 36 -8.02 11.39 -7.53
C GLU A 36 -7.35 10.00 -7.63
N PRO A 37 -7.64 9.24 -8.70
CA PRO A 37 -6.98 7.97 -8.95
C PRO A 37 -5.48 8.15 -9.21
N PRO A 38 -4.67 7.09 -9.00
CA PRO A 38 -3.25 7.11 -9.34
C PRO A 38 -3.06 7.23 -10.84
N TRP A 39 -2.00 7.93 -11.20
CA TRP A 39 -1.61 8.19 -12.58
C TRP A 39 -0.08 8.17 -12.67
N VAL A 40 0.47 8.07 -13.86
CA VAL A 40 1.91 8.05 -14.04
C VAL A 40 2.30 8.88 -15.26
N ALA A 41 3.32 9.71 -15.11
CA ALA A 41 3.92 10.43 -16.21
C ALA A 41 5.26 9.82 -16.59
N SER A 42 5.55 9.84 -17.89
CA SER A 42 6.82 9.38 -18.47
C SER A 42 7.09 10.06 -19.82
N SER A 43 8.17 9.67 -20.49
CA SER A 43 8.44 10.09 -21.87
C SER A 43 7.40 9.63 -22.90
N ARG A 44 6.49 8.70 -22.54
CA ARG A 44 5.38 8.24 -23.38
C ARG A 44 4.04 8.93 -23.10
N SER A 45 3.98 9.81 -22.10
CA SER A 45 2.75 10.53 -21.76
C SER A 45 2.28 11.43 -22.90
N ARG A 46 0.96 11.47 -23.09
CA ARG A 46 0.30 12.27 -24.16
C ARG A 46 -0.54 13.43 -23.61
N SER A 47 -0.87 13.38 -22.32
CA SER A 47 -1.56 14.47 -21.64
C SER A 47 -0.59 15.61 -21.36
N LEU A 48 -1.00 16.85 -21.64
CA LEU A 48 -0.20 18.05 -21.40
C LEU A 48 0.30 18.11 -19.94
N PHE A 49 -0.57 17.84 -18.98
CA PHE A 49 -0.20 17.89 -17.56
C PHE A 49 0.92 16.89 -17.22
N GLU A 50 0.80 15.64 -17.67
CA GLU A 50 1.80 14.61 -17.41
C GLU A 50 3.13 14.93 -18.08
N MET A 51 3.08 15.44 -19.32
CA MET A 51 4.28 15.84 -20.06
C MET A 51 5.03 16.97 -19.34
N GLU A 52 4.32 18.02 -18.90
CA GLU A 52 4.91 19.12 -18.15
C GLU A 52 5.45 18.65 -16.80
N TYR A 53 4.67 17.85 -16.07
CA TYR A 53 5.09 17.29 -14.78
C TYR A 53 6.40 16.51 -14.90
N PHE A 54 6.48 15.59 -15.88
CA PHE A 54 7.68 14.80 -16.07
C PHE A 54 8.87 15.64 -16.54
N ARG A 55 8.64 16.67 -17.35
CA ARG A 55 9.69 17.61 -17.76
C ARG A 55 10.24 18.40 -16.58
N HIS A 56 9.39 18.94 -15.72
CA HIS A 56 9.82 19.62 -14.50
C HIS A 56 10.63 18.70 -13.60
N LEU A 57 10.17 17.46 -13.43
CA LEU A 57 10.87 16.46 -12.62
C LEU A 57 12.26 16.10 -13.18
N LYS A 58 12.42 16.10 -14.51
CA LYS A 58 13.73 15.90 -15.16
C LYS A 58 14.66 17.10 -14.97
N ASN A 59 14.12 18.32 -14.97
CA ASN A 59 14.89 19.54 -14.77
C ASN A 59 15.33 19.74 -13.31
N GLU A 60 14.61 19.16 -12.35
CA GLU A 60 15.00 19.13 -10.93
C GLU A 60 16.16 18.15 -10.60
N ASP A 61 16.88 17.69 -11.63
CA ASP A 61 18.07 16.83 -11.53
C ASP A 61 17.84 15.53 -10.75
N VAL A 62 16.62 15.00 -10.81
CA VAL A 62 16.31 13.65 -10.34
C VAL A 62 16.80 12.64 -11.38
N ALA A 63 18.13 12.47 -11.43
CA ALA A 63 18.82 11.57 -12.33
C ALA A 63 18.11 10.21 -12.37
N ASP A 64 17.90 9.72 -13.59
CA ASP A 64 17.41 8.36 -13.90
C ASP A 64 15.96 8.02 -13.57
N SER A 65 15.13 8.99 -13.18
CA SER A 65 13.67 8.73 -13.10
C SER A 65 13.11 8.43 -14.48
N THR A 66 12.49 7.26 -14.64
CA THR A 66 11.90 6.78 -15.90
C THR A 66 10.41 7.04 -15.99
N ALA A 67 9.75 7.03 -14.83
CA ALA A 67 8.35 7.41 -14.67
C ALA A 67 8.09 7.93 -13.26
N ALA A 68 7.09 8.79 -13.08
CA ALA A 68 6.76 9.37 -11.79
C ALA A 68 5.30 9.82 -11.72
N GLY A 69 4.75 9.93 -10.52
CA GLY A 69 3.42 10.47 -10.29
C GLY A 69 3.21 10.78 -8.83
N PHE A 70 1.97 11.12 -8.47
CA PHE A 70 1.58 11.32 -7.09
C PHE A 70 0.10 11.08 -6.88
N ILE A 71 -0.28 10.81 -5.63
CA ILE A 71 -1.68 10.84 -5.19
C ILE A 71 -1.87 11.80 -4.03
N LYS A 72 -3.04 12.45 -4.00
CA LYS A 72 -3.48 13.23 -2.84
C LYS A 72 -4.13 12.30 -1.84
N MET A 73 -3.63 12.30 -0.62
CA MET A 73 -4.17 11.52 0.48
C MET A 73 -5.36 12.24 1.11
N ALA A 74 -6.44 11.49 1.39
CA ALA A 74 -7.55 11.96 2.20
C ALA A 74 -8.02 10.87 3.16
N GLY A 75 -8.42 11.28 4.36
CA GLY A 75 -8.87 10.37 5.39
C GLY A 75 -7.72 9.56 5.95
N ASP A 76 -7.49 8.36 5.41
CA ASP A 76 -6.63 7.36 6.02
C ASP A 76 -5.56 6.80 5.08
N GLU A 77 -4.66 5.97 5.63
CA GLU A 77 -3.47 5.42 4.93
C GLU A 77 -3.76 4.30 3.92
N THR A 78 -5.03 3.93 3.66
CA THR A 78 -5.32 2.78 2.80
C THR A 78 -4.81 2.99 1.37
N ASP A 79 -4.97 4.20 0.84
CA ASP A 79 -4.54 4.51 -0.53
C ASP A 79 -3.00 4.51 -0.62
N ALA A 80 -2.31 4.95 0.43
CA ALA A 80 -0.85 4.90 0.53
C ALA A 80 -0.34 3.45 0.62
N LEU A 81 -1.03 2.59 1.38
CA LEU A 81 -0.65 1.18 1.50
C LEU A 81 -0.78 0.43 0.17
N ILE A 82 -1.86 0.69 -0.58
CA ILE A 82 -2.07 0.06 -1.89
C ILE A 82 -1.01 0.51 -2.87
N ILE A 83 -0.71 1.80 -2.92
CA ILE A 83 0.37 2.32 -3.75
C ILE A 83 1.72 1.71 -3.30
N ALA A 84 1.97 1.54 -2.00
CA ALA A 84 3.19 0.90 -1.53
C ALA A 84 3.34 -0.55 -2.02
N ILE A 85 2.27 -1.34 -1.94
CA ILE A 85 2.26 -2.72 -2.45
C ILE A 85 2.45 -2.73 -3.97
N PHE A 86 1.73 -1.87 -4.69
CA PHE A 86 1.83 -1.78 -6.14
C PHE A 86 3.24 -1.39 -6.62
N MET A 87 3.86 -0.40 -5.99
CA MET A 87 5.23 0.01 -6.32
C MET A 87 6.27 -1.07 -5.99
N ARG A 88 6.04 -1.85 -4.94
CA ARG A 88 6.84 -3.05 -4.63
C ARG A 88 6.68 -4.10 -5.72
N ASP A 89 5.45 -4.38 -6.15
CA ASP A 89 5.17 -5.37 -7.19
C ASP A 89 5.82 -4.97 -8.52
N LEU A 90 5.72 -3.70 -8.93
CA LEU A 90 6.42 -3.16 -10.10
C LEU A 90 7.95 -3.30 -9.96
N SER A 91 8.49 -3.01 -8.78
CA SER A 91 9.91 -3.18 -8.49
C SER A 91 10.36 -4.63 -8.67
N ALA A 92 9.56 -5.58 -8.19
CA ALA A 92 9.83 -7.02 -8.33
C ALA A 92 9.68 -7.51 -9.77
N GLU A 93 8.60 -7.11 -10.46
CA GLU A 93 8.26 -7.56 -11.81
C GLU A 93 9.31 -7.12 -12.83
N TYR A 94 9.77 -5.87 -12.73
CA TYR A 94 10.71 -5.30 -13.70
C TYR A 94 12.17 -5.30 -13.24
N GLY A 95 12.45 -5.75 -12.01
CA GLY A 95 13.81 -5.69 -11.44
C GLY A 95 14.34 -4.26 -11.34
N ILE A 96 13.45 -3.32 -10.97
CA ILE A 96 13.75 -1.89 -10.94
C ILE A 96 13.73 -1.34 -9.53
N LYS A 97 14.31 -0.14 -9.37
CA LYS A 97 14.14 0.64 -8.15
C LYS A 97 12.87 1.49 -8.23
N THR A 98 12.09 1.50 -7.15
CA THR A 98 10.95 2.39 -6.97
C THR A 98 11.06 3.14 -5.65
N THR A 99 10.53 4.36 -5.59
CA THR A 99 10.50 5.15 -4.36
C THR A 99 9.13 5.77 -4.13
N LEU A 100 8.82 5.97 -2.86
CA LEU A 100 7.64 6.62 -2.34
C LEU A 100 8.09 7.71 -1.37
N LYS A 101 7.55 8.91 -1.51
CA LYS A 101 7.89 10.07 -0.69
C LYS A 101 6.63 10.79 -0.23
N ASP A 102 6.49 10.94 1.07
CA ASP A 102 5.43 11.71 1.74
C ASP A 102 6.09 12.60 2.79
N ASP A 103 6.43 13.82 2.40
CA ASP A 103 7.17 14.76 3.24
C ASP A 103 6.41 15.17 4.51
N ASP A 104 5.08 15.08 4.46
CA ASP A 104 4.16 15.47 5.51
C ASP A 104 3.75 14.29 6.41
N HIS A 105 4.33 13.09 6.22
CA HIS A 105 4.01 11.95 7.08
C HIS A 105 4.44 12.26 8.53
N PRO A 106 3.56 12.06 9.53
CA PRO A 106 3.86 12.34 10.95
C PRO A 106 5.00 11.50 11.52
N LEU A 107 5.34 10.38 10.88
CA LEU A 107 6.42 9.49 11.28
C LEU A 107 7.55 9.65 10.29
N ALA A 108 8.66 10.28 10.70
CA ALA A 108 9.79 10.58 9.82
C ALA A 108 10.30 9.36 9.04
N LYS A 109 10.33 8.19 9.70
CA LYS A 109 10.74 6.91 9.09
C LYS A 109 9.85 6.41 7.95
N LEU A 110 8.61 6.90 7.85
CA LEU A 110 7.64 6.54 6.81
C LEU A 110 7.54 7.62 5.71
N ARG A 111 8.27 8.72 5.83
CA ARG A 111 8.30 9.77 4.81
C ARG A 111 8.96 9.33 3.52
N ARG A 112 9.78 8.28 3.56
CA ARG A 112 10.42 7.70 2.39
C ARG A 112 10.41 6.19 2.50
N LEU A 113 9.88 5.52 1.47
CA LEU A 113 10.01 4.09 1.28
C LEU A 113 10.69 3.85 -0.06
N GLU A 114 11.56 2.86 -0.11
CA GLU A 114 12.24 2.45 -1.34
C GLU A 114 12.07 0.95 -1.51
N PHE A 115 11.90 0.53 -2.75
CA PHE A 115 11.98 -0.87 -3.12
C PHE A 115 13.04 -1.03 -4.19
N ASP A 116 13.85 -2.06 -4.03
CA ASP A 116 14.83 -2.50 -5.00
C ASP A 116 14.58 -3.98 -5.28
N HIS A 117 14.22 -4.30 -6.52
CA HIS A 117 13.86 -5.66 -6.94
C HIS A 117 12.79 -6.30 -6.02
N GLY A 118 11.82 -5.49 -5.56
CA GLY A 118 10.73 -5.93 -4.68
C GLY A 118 11.09 -6.06 -3.19
N ARG A 119 12.28 -5.62 -2.78
CA ARG A 119 12.77 -5.68 -1.39
C ARG A 119 13.02 -4.29 -0.83
N LEU A 120 12.86 -4.15 0.48
CA LEU A 120 13.28 -2.94 1.20
C LEU A 120 14.82 -2.85 1.21
N PRO A 121 15.42 -1.68 1.49
CA PRO A 121 16.88 -1.53 1.58
C PRO A 121 17.55 -2.46 2.61
N SER A 122 16.79 -2.95 3.60
CA SER A 122 17.22 -3.95 4.57
C SER A 122 17.30 -5.37 4.01
N GLY A 123 16.91 -5.60 2.74
CA GLY A 123 16.77 -6.91 2.12
C GLY A 123 15.47 -7.66 2.47
N GLN A 124 14.67 -7.15 3.40
CA GLN A 124 13.41 -7.76 3.82
C GLN A 124 12.29 -7.51 2.81
N SER A 125 11.33 -8.44 2.74
CA SER A 125 10.06 -8.18 2.05
C SER A 125 9.20 -7.18 2.84
N LEU A 126 8.33 -6.44 2.15
CA LEU A 126 7.38 -5.55 2.79
C LEU A 126 6.47 -6.34 3.75
N GLU A 127 6.06 -7.53 3.33
CA GLU A 127 5.20 -8.43 4.09
C GLU A 127 5.85 -8.90 5.39
N GLU A 128 7.14 -9.24 5.38
CA GLU A 128 7.86 -9.60 6.61
C GLU A 128 7.88 -8.44 7.62
N VAL A 129 7.99 -7.20 7.16
CA VAL A 129 7.98 -6.02 8.02
C VAL A 129 6.59 -5.72 8.56
N LEU A 130 5.55 -5.86 7.73
CA LEU A 130 4.16 -5.69 8.13
C LEU A 130 3.69 -6.81 9.06
N ALA A 131 4.10 -8.05 8.82
CA ALA A 131 3.78 -9.20 9.67
C ALA A 131 4.41 -9.09 11.06
N LYS A 132 5.62 -8.50 11.17
CA LYS A 132 6.28 -8.23 12.45
C LYS A 132 5.65 -7.06 13.23
N ARG A 133 4.83 -6.23 12.60
CA ARG A 133 4.26 -5.01 13.20
C ARG A 133 2.78 -4.86 12.81
N PRO A 134 1.85 -5.45 13.58
CA PRO A 134 0.43 -5.32 13.29
C PRO A 134 0.01 -3.84 13.28
N VAL A 135 -0.46 -3.37 12.13
CA VAL A 135 -1.00 -2.02 11.98
C VAL A 135 -2.46 -2.03 12.43
N ILE A 136 -2.70 -1.63 13.68
CA ILE A 136 -4.04 -1.54 14.25
C ILE A 136 -4.64 -0.19 13.85
N LYS A 137 -5.73 -0.20 13.08
CA LYS A 137 -6.45 1.00 12.68
C LYS A 137 -7.89 0.97 13.18
N ARG A 138 -8.27 1.99 13.95
CA ARG A 138 -9.64 2.22 14.44
C ARG A 138 -10.40 2.99 13.36
N VAL A 139 -11.47 2.42 12.81
CA VAL A 139 -12.35 3.08 11.83
C VAL A 139 -13.77 3.08 12.37
N ARG A 140 -14.43 4.24 12.33
CA ARG A 140 -15.87 4.35 12.59
C ARG A 140 -16.62 4.07 11.29
N GLY A 141 -17.50 3.08 11.28
CA GLY A 141 -18.56 2.94 10.28
C GLY A 141 -18.32 1.97 9.11
N GLU A 142 -17.08 1.63 8.73
CA GLU A 142 -16.83 0.72 7.60
C GLU A 142 -15.76 -0.34 7.89
N ARG A 143 -16.00 -1.56 7.39
CA ARG A 143 -15.17 -2.76 7.63
C ARG A 143 -13.91 -2.72 6.77
N ILE A 144 -12.74 -2.76 7.41
CA ILE A 144 -11.49 -3.14 6.75
C ILE A 144 -11.31 -4.66 6.93
N LEU A 145 -11.21 -5.40 5.83
CA LEU A 145 -10.79 -6.80 5.83
C LEU A 145 -9.26 -6.84 5.73
N PHE A 146 -8.62 -7.42 6.75
CA PHE A 146 -7.22 -7.78 6.71
C PHE A 146 -7.14 -9.23 6.25
N TYR A 147 -6.41 -9.47 5.17
CA TYR A 147 -6.12 -10.83 4.73
C TYR A 147 -4.77 -11.28 5.28
N PRO A 148 -4.66 -12.54 5.74
CA PRO A 148 -3.38 -13.10 6.17
C PRO A 148 -2.38 -13.13 4.99
N PRO A 149 -1.06 -13.16 5.27
CA PRO A 149 0.01 -13.09 4.26
C PRO A 149 0.04 -14.22 3.24
N THR A 150 -0.81 -15.24 3.39
CA THR A 150 -1.04 -16.31 2.41
C THR A 150 -2.09 -15.96 1.35
N PHE A 151 -2.80 -14.84 1.48
CA PHE A 151 -3.84 -14.43 0.55
C PHE A 151 -3.23 -13.90 -0.75
N ARG A 152 -3.38 -14.67 -1.83
CA ARG A 152 -3.00 -14.24 -3.17
C ARG A 152 -4.22 -13.63 -3.85
N LEU A 153 -4.11 -12.39 -4.31
CA LEU A 153 -5.18 -11.67 -5.03
C LEU A 153 -5.68 -12.42 -6.29
N HIS A 154 -4.90 -13.39 -6.79
CA HIS A 154 -5.20 -14.21 -7.97
C HIS A 154 -5.70 -15.64 -7.67
N SER A 155 -5.82 -16.06 -6.41
CA SER A 155 -6.34 -17.40 -6.11
C SER A 155 -7.87 -17.36 -6.01
N GLN A 156 -8.56 -18.00 -6.96
CA GLN A 156 -9.98 -18.30 -6.93
C GLN A 156 -10.36 -19.35 -5.85
N SER A 157 -9.65 -19.40 -4.72
CA SER A 157 -10.00 -20.31 -3.63
C SER A 157 -10.98 -19.62 -2.68
N PRO A 158 -12.05 -20.32 -2.25
CA PRO A 158 -13.07 -19.73 -1.39
C PRO A 158 -12.48 -19.31 -0.03
N PRO A 159 -13.07 -18.31 0.64
CA PRO A 159 -12.63 -17.86 1.96
C PRO A 159 -12.62 -19.03 2.95
N SER A 160 -11.58 -19.08 3.80
CA SER A 160 -11.38 -20.08 4.86
C SER A 160 -12.62 -20.25 5.74
N PRO A 161 -12.96 -21.47 6.20
CA PRO A 161 -14.16 -21.76 7.00
C PRO A 161 -14.07 -21.32 8.48
N GLU A 162 -13.04 -20.58 8.88
CA GLU A 162 -12.81 -20.20 10.28
C GLU A 162 -13.70 -19.02 10.74
N TRP A 163 -14.16 -19.09 11.98
CA TRP A 163 -15.05 -18.08 12.59
C TRP A 163 -14.23 -17.03 13.35
N ALA A 164 -14.75 -15.79 13.41
CA ALA A 164 -14.03 -14.66 14.02
C ALA A 164 -14.95 -13.71 14.80
N TYR A 165 -14.45 -13.20 15.93
CA TYR A 165 -15.08 -12.14 16.73
C TYR A 165 -14.20 -10.89 16.78
N ALA A 166 -14.84 -9.72 16.81
CA ALA A 166 -14.17 -8.43 16.89
C ALA A 166 -14.60 -7.68 18.15
N LEU A 167 -13.65 -7.43 19.03
CA LEU A 167 -13.75 -6.42 20.09
C LEU A 167 -13.07 -5.14 19.59
N PHE A 168 -13.32 -3.98 20.22
CA PHE A 168 -12.88 -2.66 19.76
C PHE A 168 -11.38 -2.62 19.32
N GLY A 169 -11.12 -2.87 18.03
CA GLY A 169 -9.77 -2.90 17.45
C GLY A 169 -8.96 -4.20 17.58
N ILE A 170 -9.52 -5.30 18.12
CA ILE A 170 -8.83 -6.59 18.29
C ILE A 170 -9.71 -7.72 17.75
N ARG A 171 -9.11 -8.64 16.98
CA ARG A 171 -9.80 -9.80 16.41
C ARG A 171 -9.22 -11.10 16.94
N ALA A 172 -10.10 -12.05 17.25
CA ALA A 172 -9.76 -13.44 17.53
C ALA A 172 -10.33 -14.33 16.41
N TYR A 173 -9.54 -15.32 15.97
CA TYR A 173 -9.93 -16.31 14.97
C TYR A 173 -9.83 -17.70 15.60
N ALA A 174 -10.83 -18.55 15.37
CA ALA A 174 -10.81 -19.94 15.80
C ALA A 174 -11.58 -20.87 14.84
N PRO A 175 -11.30 -22.19 14.88
CA PRO A 175 -11.97 -23.17 14.03
C PRO A 175 -13.50 -23.22 14.25
N THR A 176 -13.98 -22.93 15.46
CA THR A 176 -15.41 -22.92 15.78
C THR A 176 -15.88 -21.59 16.36
N LEU A 177 -17.19 -21.30 16.20
CA LEU A 177 -17.83 -20.09 16.74
C LEU A 177 -17.64 -19.97 18.27
N LEU A 178 -17.87 -21.07 19.00
CA LEU A 178 -17.81 -21.08 20.46
C LEU A 178 -16.39 -20.80 20.97
N GLU A 179 -15.37 -21.34 20.30
CA GLU A 179 -13.96 -21.09 20.63
C GLU A 179 -13.55 -19.65 20.33
N ALA A 180 -14.01 -19.10 19.20
CA ALA A 180 -13.72 -17.72 18.83
C ALA A 180 -14.37 -16.73 19.83
N GLU A 181 -15.57 -17.03 20.33
CA GLU A 181 -16.24 -16.26 21.37
C GLU A 181 -15.51 -16.36 22.73
N GLN A 182 -15.08 -17.56 23.11
CA GLN A 182 -14.37 -17.80 24.35
C GLN A 182 -13.03 -17.06 24.40
N GLU A 183 -12.27 -17.05 23.29
CA GLU A 183 -11.01 -16.31 23.20
C GLU A 183 -11.23 -14.79 23.24
N ALA A 184 -12.27 -14.29 22.57
CA ALA A 184 -12.65 -12.88 22.68
C ALA A 184 -12.98 -12.50 24.14
N LEU A 185 -13.72 -13.34 24.88
CA LEU A 185 -14.04 -13.11 26.29
C LEU A 185 -12.83 -13.17 27.22
N LYS A 186 -11.86 -14.07 26.96
CA LYS A 186 -10.58 -14.11 27.70
C LYS A 186 -9.79 -12.81 27.50
N ILE A 187 -9.68 -12.35 26.26
CA ILE A 187 -9.03 -11.09 25.91
C ILE A 187 -9.72 -9.91 26.61
N LEU A 188 -11.06 -9.85 26.57
CA LEU A 188 -11.84 -8.81 27.25
C LEU A 188 -11.59 -8.79 28.76
N ARG A 189 -11.57 -9.96 29.40
CA ARG A 189 -11.26 -10.08 30.84
C ARG A 189 -9.84 -9.66 31.16
N GLY A 190 -8.88 -9.97 30.30
CA GLY A 190 -7.48 -9.53 30.41
C GLY A 190 -7.35 -8.00 30.42
N PHE A 191 -8.14 -7.29 29.61
CA PHE A 191 -8.20 -5.82 29.63
C PHE A 191 -8.76 -5.26 30.94
N GLY A 192 -9.71 -5.94 31.57
CA GLY A 192 -10.26 -5.54 32.88
C GLY A 192 -9.21 -5.52 34.00
N HIS A 193 -8.13 -6.29 33.88
CA HIS A 193 -7.07 -6.37 34.89
C HIS A 193 -5.93 -5.35 34.66
N LEU A 194 -5.90 -4.70 33.50
CA LEU A 194 -4.88 -3.71 33.12
C LEU A 194 -5.30 -2.26 33.38
N ALA A 195 -6.56 -2.03 33.78
CA ALA A 195 -7.12 -0.71 34.08
C ALA A 195 -7.27 -0.45 35.59
N GLY A 196 -6.61 -1.26 36.43
CA GLY A 196 -6.49 -1.07 37.88
C GLY A 196 -5.09 -0.62 38.27
#